data_AF-A0AAV4GVW8-F1
#
_entry.id   AF-A0AAV4GVW8-F1
#
_cell.length_a   1.000
_cell.length_b   1.000
_cell.length_c   1.000
_cell.angle_alpha   90.00
_cell.angle_beta   90.00
_cell.angle_gamma   90.00
#
_symmetry.space_group_name_H-M   'P 1'
#
loop_
_entity.id
_entity.type
_entity.pdbx_description
1 polymer ?
#
loop_
_entity_poly.entity_id
_entity_poly.type
_entity_poly.pdbx_seq_one_letter_code
_entity_poly.pdbx_strand_id
1 'polypeptide(L)'
;MLRGSALVYIDTSLSGEEDVYVATPAPSPTRELSINPQASPDLRKRSRAQDRSKYGRYIMRYDMGHSFGEAALLSEDKARNATVVADEPCDFLVIDQHLFDRGLKEIQEREYSEICNFVETHVFFRHMSPKFKHLLELSLRKEFYPFDSILIRQGEPASALYFILSSSGSSCSSSSSSGSSRSSTISSSSSSIEDKVVVVVVVVVVVVVVVVVVVVVVVVLVVVVEIVSKVV
;
A
#
# COMPACT_ATOMS: atom_id res chain seq x y z
N MET A 1 -9.05 0.37 9.73
CA MET A 1 -8.05 -0.69 9.59
C MET A 1 -8.45 -1.90 10.41
N LEU A 2 -8.11 -3.10 9.92
CA LEU A 2 -8.38 -4.38 10.58
C LEU A 2 -7.60 -4.50 11.90
N ARG A 3 -8.28 -4.90 12.99
CA ARG A 3 -7.67 -5.47 14.19
C ARG A 3 -8.05 -6.94 14.29
N GLY A 4 -7.08 -7.84 14.25
CA GLY A 4 -7.26 -9.29 14.13
C GLY A 4 -6.70 -9.78 12.80
N SER A 5 -7.18 -10.94 12.34
CA SER A 5 -6.76 -11.56 11.09
C SER A 5 -7.93 -12.15 10.30
N ALA A 6 -7.81 -12.10 8.97
CA ALA A 6 -8.84 -12.55 8.05
C ALA A 6 -8.23 -13.30 6.86
N LEU A 7 -8.97 -14.24 6.28
CA LEU A 7 -8.55 -15.04 5.14
C LEU A 7 -9.32 -14.63 3.89
N VAL A 8 -8.64 -14.60 2.76
CA VAL A 8 -9.18 -14.19 1.46
C VAL A 8 -9.30 -15.39 0.54
N TYR A 9 -10.47 -15.54 -0.06
CA TYR A 9 -10.81 -16.57 -1.03
C TYR A 9 -11.35 -15.93 -2.30
N ILE A 10 -11.01 -16.49 -3.45
CA ILE A 10 -11.53 -16.06 -4.76
C ILE A 10 -12.13 -17.27 -5.48
N ASP A 11 -13.33 -17.10 -6.01
CA ASP A 11 -13.97 -18.10 -6.85
C ASP A 11 -13.55 -17.87 -8.31
N THR A 12 -12.55 -18.63 -8.75
CA THR A 12 -12.04 -18.58 -10.12
C THR A 12 -12.91 -19.38 -11.11
N SER A 13 -13.99 -20.03 -10.66
CA SER A 13 -14.86 -20.81 -11.54
C SER A 13 -15.71 -19.95 -12.49
N LEU A 14 -15.80 -18.64 -12.23
CA LEU A 14 -16.62 -17.70 -12.98
C LEU A 14 -15.84 -16.78 -13.94
N SER A 15 -14.51 -16.71 -13.83
CA SER A 15 -13.72 -15.68 -14.52
C SER A 15 -13.01 -16.12 -15.81
N GLY A 16 -13.00 -17.40 -16.18
CA GLY A 16 -12.48 -17.87 -17.48
C GLY A 16 -10.98 -17.62 -17.78
N GLU A 17 -10.27 -16.85 -16.95
CA GLU A 17 -8.83 -16.59 -17.05
C GLU A 17 -8.06 -17.51 -16.09
N GLU A 18 -7.19 -18.34 -16.66
CA GLU A 18 -6.17 -19.10 -15.92
C GLU A 18 -5.08 -18.15 -15.43
N ASP A 19 -5.26 -17.56 -14.24
CA ASP A 19 -4.23 -16.69 -13.65
C ASP A 19 -3.36 -17.36 -12.57
N VAL A 20 -2.07 -17.28 -12.86
CA VAL A 20 -0.88 -17.81 -12.19
C VAL A 20 -0.68 -17.14 -10.82
N TYR A 21 -1.52 -17.46 -9.85
CA TYR A 21 -1.20 -17.23 -8.44
C TYR A 21 -0.76 -18.55 -7.83
N VAL A 22 0.53 -18.66 -7.49
CA VAL A 22 1.09 -19.81 -6.78
C VAL A 22 0.36 -19.93 -5.44
N ALA A 23 -0.42 -21.00 -5.29
CA ALA A 23 -1.22 -21.25 -4.11
C ALA A 23 -0.30 -21.40 -2.89
N THR A 24 -0.43 -20.48 -1.92
CA THR A 24 0.07 -20.78 -0.58
C THR A 24 -0.99 -21.65 0.08
N PRO A 25 -0.67 -22.84 0.62
CA PRO A 25 -1.67 -23.65 1.30
C PRO A 25 -2.29 -22.83 2.44
N ALA A 26 -3.62 -22.92 2.58
CA ALA A 26 -4.32 -22.24 3.66
C ALA A 26 -3.67 -22.62 5.00
N PRO A 27 -3.40 -21.65 5.89
CA PRO A 27 -2.80 -21.97 7.18
C PRO A 27 -3.67 -22.98 7.91
N SER A 28 -3.06 -24.07 8.37
CA SER A 28 -3.72 -25.00 9.28
C SER A 28 -4.12 -24.22 10.55
N PRO A 29 -5.31 -24.49 11.13
CA PRO A 29 -5.78 -23.77 12.30
C PRO A 29 -4.75 -23.91 13.42
N THR A 30 -3.96 -22.86 13.64
CA THR A 30 -2.90 -22.85 14.64
C THR A 30 -3.55 -22.52 15.98
N ARG A 31 -4.16 -23.54 16.60
CA ARG A 31 -4.46 -23.61 18.04
C ARG A 31 -5.07 -24.98 18.35
N GLU A 32 -4.21 -25.98 18.53
CA GLU A 32 -4.50 -26.98 19.56
C GLU A 32 -4.39 -26.28 20.92
N LEU A 33 -5.48 -25.58 21.29
CA LEU A 33 -5.71 -25.27 22.69
C LEU A 33 -5.89 -26.62 23.39
N SER A 34 -4.91 -27.00 24.20
CA SER A 34 -5.00 -28.14 25.12
C SER A 34 -6.36 -28.09 25.81
N ILE A 35 -7.17 -29.11 25.54
CA ILE A 35 -8.56 -29.16 25.96
C ILE A 35 -8.58 -29.25 27.48
N ASN A 36 -8.86 -28.13 28.16
CA ASN A 36 -9.20 -28.16 29.57
C ASN A 36 -10.55 -28.89 29.72
N PRO A 37 -10.63 -30.04 30.41
CA PRO A 37 -11.85 -30.83 30.50
C PRO A 37 -13.05 -30.12 31.14
N GLN A 38 -12.85 -28.96 31.78
CA GLN A 38 -13.87 -28.21 32.51
C GLN A 38 -14.41 -26.94 31.82
N ALA A 39 -14.08 -26.66 30.56
CA ALA A 39 -14.64 -25.50 29.86
C ALA A 39 -16.14 -25.69 29.52
N SER A 40 -16.93 -24.62 29.72
CA SER A 40 -18.38 -24.56 29.49
C SER A 40 -18.80 -24.98 28.07
N PRO A 41 -20.01 -25.54 27.88
CA PRO A 41 -20.45 -26.12 26.62
C PRO A 41 -20.45 -25.14 25.43
N ASP A 42 -20.51 -23.83 25.67
CA ASP A 42 -20.48 -22.79 24.63
C ASP A 42 -19.11 -22.64 23.94
N LEU A 43 -18.00 -22.95 24.63
CA LEU A 43 -16.66 -22.88 24.04
C LEU A 43 -16.35 -24.08 23.14
N ARG A 44 -16.99 -25.23 23.36
CA ARG A 44 -16.80 -26.46 22.56
C ARG A 44 -17.38 -26.36 21.14
N LYS A 45 -18.27 -25.39 20.89
CA LYS A 45 -18.86 -25.17 19.56
C LYS A 45 -17.98 -24.32 18.64
N ARG A 46 -16.96 -23.65 19.20
CA ARG A 46 -16.10 -22.67 18.49
C ARG A 46 -14.92 -23.28 17.74
N SER A 47 -14.61 -24.57 17.94
CA SER A 47 -13.46 -25.26 17.32
C SER A 47 -13.85 -26.22 16.19
N ARG A 48 -15.04 -26.11 15.61
CA ARG A 48 -15.31 -26.79 14.34
C ARG A 48 -14.59 -25.99 13.26
N ALA A 49 -13.54 -26.56 12.69
CA ALA A 49 -12.96 -26.10 11.43
C ALA A 49 -14.12 -25.93 10.45
N GLN A 50 -14.53 -24.68 10.22
CA GLN A 50 -15.62 -24.39 9.29
C GLN A 50 -15.14 -24.83 7.92
N ASP A 51 -15.95 -25.59 7.20
CA ASP A 51 -15.64 -25.95 5.83
C ASP A 51 -15.65 -24.67 4.97
N ARG A 52 -14.45 -24.21 4.60
CA ARG A 52 -14.19 -22.98 3.84
C ARG A 52 -14.01 -23.27 2.34
N SER A 53 -14.12 -24.53 1.89
CA SER A 53 -13.99 -24.93 0.48
C SER A 53 -14.99 -24.23 -0.45
N LYS A 54 -16.19 -23.94 0.05
CA LYS A 54 -17.25 -23.24 -0.68
C LYS A 54 -16.95 -21.78 -1.06
N TYR A 55 -15.91 -21.17 -0.50
CA TYR A 55 -15.56 -19.78 -0.77
C TYR A 55 -14.60 -19.63 -1.96
N GLY A 56 -14.22 -20.74 -2.58
CA GLY A 56 -13.27 -20.79 -3.68
C GLY A 56 -11.85 -21.05 -3.19
N ARG A 57 -10.89 -20.65 -4.01
CA ARG A 57 -9.47 -20.87 -3.75
C ARG A 57 -8.96 -19.88 -2.72
N TYR A 58 -8.26 -20.37 -1.70
CA TYR A 58 -7.54 -19.53 -0.75
C TYR A 58 -6.40 -18.80 -1.46
N ILE A 59 -6.30 -17.48 -1.22
CA ILE A 59 -5.28 -16.63 -1.84
C ILE A 59 -4.27 -16.18 -0.78
N MET A 60 -4.74 -15.55 0.30
CA MET A 60 -3.87 -14.93 1.30
C MET A 60 -4.58 -14.70 2.64
N ARG A 61 -3.79 -14.32 3.65
CA ARG A 61 -4.23 -13.89 4.97
C ARG A 61 -3.91 -12.41 5.15
N TYR A 62 -4.89 -11.64 5.61
CA TYR A 62 -4.71 -10.29 6.12
C TYR A 62 -4.41 -10.34 7.62
N ASP A 63 -3.39 -9.59 8.01
CA ASP A 63 -3.03 -9.36 9.40
C ASP A 63 -3.44 -7.95 9.85
N MET A 64 -3.19 -7.64 11.13
CA MET A 64 -3.50 -6.33 11.70
C MET A 64 -2.95 -5.18 10.85
N GLY A 65 -3.74 -4.11 10.72
CA GLY A 65 -3.37 -2.93 9.94
C GLY A 65 -3.75 -3.01 8.45
N HIS A 66 -4.10 -4.18 7.93
CA HIS A 66 -4.52 -4.29 6.53
C HIS A 66 -5.90 -3.66 6.28
N SER A 67 -6.14 -3.30 5.01
CA SER A 67 -7.41 -2.81 4.45
C SER A 67 -7.72 -3.57 3.17
N PHE A 68 -9.01 -3.66 2.82
CA PHE A 68 -9.47 -4.26 1.56
C PHE A 68 -10.79 -3.61 1.14
N GLY A 69 -11.19 -3.82 -0.11
CA GLY A 69 -12.45 -3.28 -0.66
C GLY A 69 -12.32 -1.88 -1.26
N GLU A 70 -11.10 -1.38 -1.47
CA GLU A 70 -10.84 -0.08 -2.11
C GLU A 70 -11.45 0.03 -3.52
N ALA A 71 -11.50 -1.09 -4.26
CA ALA A 71 -12.12 -1.11 -5.58
C ALA A 71 -13.59 -0.66 -5.51
N ALA A 72 -14.33 -1.03 -4.47
CA ALA A 72 -15.73 -0.66 -4.30
C ALA A 72 -15.95 0.84 -4.01
N LEU A 73 -14.88 1.58 -3.67
CA LEU A 73 -14.92 3.03 -3.52
C LEU A 73 -14.76 3.74 -4.87
N LEU A 74 -14.06 3.11 -5.82
CA LEU A 74 -13.67 3.71 -7.10
C LEU A 74 -14.55 3.26 -8.28
N SER A 75 -15.05 2.02 -8.26
CA SER A 75 -15.84 1.45 -9.36
C SER A 75 -17.33 1.70 -9.20
N GLU A 76 -18.01 1.95 -10.32
CA GLU A 76 -19.47 1.91 -10.40
C GLU A 76 -19.98 0.47 -10.25
N ASP A 77 -19.25 -0.48 -10.85
CA ASP A 77 -19.46 -1.91 -10.68
C ASP A 77 -18.97 -2.34 -9.30
N LYS A 78 -19.91 -2.38 -8.34
CA LYS A 78 -19.70 -2.81 -6.95
C LYS A 78 -19.58 -4.33 -6.83
N ALA A 79 -18.99 -4.98 -7.83
CA ALA A 79 -18.82 -6.42 -7.88
C ALA A 79 -17.85 -6.89 -6.80
N ARG A 80 -18.25 -7.92 -6.06
CA ARG A 80 -17.41 -8.52 -5.02
C ARG A 80 -16.55 -9.62 -5.64
N ASN A 81 -15.28 -9.31 -5.88
CA ASN A 81 -14.34 -10.25 -6.51
C ASN A 81 -13.69 -11.25 -5.53
N ALA A 82 -13.85 -11.04 -4.22
CA ALA A 82 -13.26 -11.89 -3.20
C ALA A 82 -14.17 -12.07 -1.97
N THR A 83 -14.09 -13.24 -1.37
CA THR A 83 -14.69 -13.55 -0.08
C THR A 83 -13.65 -13.46 1.03
N VAL A 84 -13.84 -12.50 1.94
CA VAL A 84 -13.00 -12.33 3.13
C VAL A 84 -13.74 -12.91 4.33
N VAL A 85 -13.07 -13.79 5.08
CA VAL A 85 -13.61 -14.47 6.26
C VAL A 85 -12.71 -14.18 7.46
N ALA A 86 -13.27 -13.71 8.57
CA ALA A 86 -12.50 -13.50 9.79
C ALA A 86 -11.96 -14.84 10.33
N ASP A 87 -10.66 -14.89 10.61
CA ASP A 87 -10.01 -16.09 11.17
C ASP A 87 -10.07 -16.11 12.70
N GLU A 88 -10.16 -14.91 13.29
CA GLU A 88 -10.32 -14.67 14.72
C GLU A 88 -11.33 -13.53 14.95
N PRO A 89 -11.70 -13.19 16.20
CA PRO A 89 -12.50 -12.00 16.47
C PRO A 89 -11.80 -10.74 15.94
N CYS A 90 -12.45 -10.06 14.99
CA CYS A 90 -11.88 -8.91 14.29
C CYS A 90 -12.73 -7.65 14.45
N ASP A 91 -12.06 -6.51 14.61
CA ASP A 91 -12.67 -5.19 14.50
C ASP A 91 -12.31 -4.53 13.17
N PHE A 92 -13.27 -3.86 12.56
CA PHE A 92 -13.10 -3.15 11.31
C PHE A 92 -13.54 -1.70 11.43
N LEU A 93 -12.72 -0.79 10.88
CA LEU A 93 -13.19 0.55 10.51
C LEU A 93 -13.72 0.49 9.09
N VAL A 94 -14.97 0.90 8.91
CA VAL A 94 -15.66 0.89 7.61
C VAL A 94 -15.88 2.33 7.18
N ILE A 95 -15.58 2.62 5.92
CA ILE A 95 -15.88 3.90 5.27
C ILE A 95 -16.87 3.59 4.16
N ASP A 96 -18.01 4.28 4.17
CA ASP A 96 -18.97 4.19 3.07
C ASP A 96 -18.53 5.05 1.89
N GLN A 97 -18.96 4.66 0.69
CA GLN A 97 -18.58 5.35 -0.55
C GLN A 97 -18.99 6.82 -0.54
N HIS A 98 -20.16 7.17 0.01
CA HIS A 98 -20.61 8.55 0.00
C HIS A 98 -19.79 9.44 0.95
N LEU A 99 -19.39 8.92 2.11
CA LEU A 99 -18.44 9.59 3.00
C LEU A 99 -17.06 9.72 2.36
N PHE A 100 -16.61 8.69 1.65
CA PHE A 100 -15.35 8.72 0.90
C PHE A 100 -15.39 9.80 -0.20
N ASP A 101 -16.42 9.80 -1.04
CA ASP A 101 -16.61 10.75 -2.14
C ASP A 101 -16.64 12.21 -1.64
N ARG A 102 -17.27 12.45 -0.49
CA ARG A 102 -17.45 13.80 0.07
C ARG A 102 -16.18 14.46 0.61
N GLY A 103 -15.14 13.69 0.95
CA GLY A 103 -14.02 14.26 1.69
C GLY A 103 -12.66 13.64 1.40
N LEU A 104 -12.60 12.36 1.04
CA LEU A 104 -11.33 11.66 0.81
C LEU A 104 -10.99 11.55 -0.66
N LYS A 105 -11.99 11.41 -1.54
CA LYS A 105 -11.79 11.23 -2.98
C LYS A 105 -11.00 12.37 -3.60
N GLU A 106 -11.41 13.62 -3.37
CA GLU A 106 -10.70 14.78 -3.93
C GLU A 106 -9.26 14.90 -3.41
N ILE A 107 -9.03 14.56 -2.13
CA ILE A 107 -7.68 14.58 -1.55
C ILE A 107 -6.83 13.49 -2.20
N GLN A 108 -7.36 12.27 -2.33
CA GLN A 108 -6.64 11.14 -2.92
C GLN A 108 -6.37 11.36 -4.42
N GLU A 109 -7.34 11.86 -5.19
CA GLU A 109 -7.17 12.19 -6.60
C GLU A 109 -6.11 13.29 -6.79
N ARG A 110 -6.09 14.29 -5.91
CA ARG A 110 -5.06 15.34 -5.92
C ARG A 110 -3.68 14.74 -5.64
N GLU A 111 -3.53 13.95 -4.59
CA GLU A 111 -2.26 13.29 -4.24
C GLU A 111 -1.77 12.38 -5.38
N TYR A 112 -2.66 11.59 -5.95
CA TYR A 112 -2.36 10.71 -7.08
C TYR A 112 -1.96 11.51 -8.33
N SER A 113 -2.68 12.57 -8.66
CA SER A 113 -2.37 13.45 -9.79
C SER A 113 -1.00 14.12 -9.63
N GLU A 114 -0.63 14.53 -8.40
CA GLU A 114 0.69 15.08 -8.11
C GLU A 114 1.82 14.05 -8.31
N ILE A 115 1.56 12.78 -7.98
CA ILE A 115 2.48 11.67 -8.23
C ILE A 115 2.62 11.41 -9.74
N CYS A 116 1.52 11.31 -10.48
CA CYS A 116 1.54 11.15 -11.94
C CYS A 116 2.31 12.29 -12.61
N ASN A 117 2.02 13.54 -12.25
CA ASN A 117 2.72 14.71 -12.78
C ASN A 117 4.22 14.68 -12.45
N PHE A 118 4.60 14.24 -11.25
CA PHE A 118 6.00 14.05 -10.88
C PHE A 118 6.68 12.98 -11.76
N VAL A 119 6.04 11.82 -11.95
CA VAL A 119 6.56 10.74 -12.80
C VAL A 119 6.68 11.18 -14.27
N GLU A 120 5.74 11.96 -14.77
CA GLU A 120 5.77 12.44 -16.15
C GLU A 120 6.81 13.53 -16.39
N THR A 121 6.93 14.48 -15.48
CA THR A 121 7.76 15.68 -15.64
C THR A 121 9.23 15.42 -15.30
N HIS A 122 9.50 14.57 -14.31
CA HIS A 122 10.84 14.42 -13.75
C HIS A 122 11.80 13.73 -14.74
N VAL A 123 12.99 14.31 -14.91
CA VAL A 123 13.96 13.91 -15.94
C VAL A 123 14.41 12.45 -15.83
N PHE A 124 14.42 11.90 -14.62
CA PHE A 124 14.84 10.52 -14.34
C PHE A 124 13.89 9.48 -14.96
N PHE A 125 12.60 9.80 -15.12
CA PHE A 125 11.59 8.85 -15.59
C PHE A 125 11.25 9.00 -17.08
N ARG A 126 11.86 9.98 -17.79
CA ARG A 126 11.52 10.30 -19.18
C ARG A 126 11.63 9.12 -20.14
N HIS A 127 12.62 8.25 -19.93
CA HIS A 127 12.90 7.11 -20.81
C HIS A 127 12.12 5.84 -20.45
N MET A 128 11.28 5.87 -19.41
CA MET A 128 10.50 4.71 -18.98
C MET A 128 9.27 4.52 -19.85
N SER A 129 8.91 3.25 -20.11
CA SER A 129 7.69 2.92 -20.84
C SER A 129 6.43 3.34 -20.06
N PRO A 130 5.30 3.63 -20.73
CA PRO A 130 4.06 4.02 -20.07
C PRO A 130 3.59 3.00 -19.02
N LYS A 131 3.75 1.70 -19.31
CA LYS A 131 3.43 0.62 -18.37
C LYS A 131 4.27 0.71 -17.09
N PHE A 132 5.57 1.00 -17.22
CA PHE A 132 6.47 1.10 -16.08
C PHE A 132 6.23 2.38 -15.27
N LYS A 133 5.91 3.50 -15.94
CA LYS A 133 5.48 4.74 -15.27
C LYS A 133 4.21 4.51 -14.45
N HIS A 134 3.23 3.81 -15.00
CA HIS A 134 2.01 3.49 -14.27
C HIS A 134 2.29 2.61 -13.03
N LEU A 135 3.13 1.57 -13.15
CA LEU A 135 3.55 0.77 -12.00
C LEU A 135 4.28 1.60 -10.93
N LEU A 136 5.08 2.58 -11.37
CA LEU A 136 5.77 3.50 -10.50
C LEU A 136 4.80 4.43 -9.78
N GLU A 137 3.84 5.03 -10.49
CA GLU A 137 2.79 5.90 -9.91
C GLU A 137 2.02 5.18 -8.80
N LEU A 138 1.69 3.90 -8.99
CA LEU A 138 1.01 3.07 -7.99
C LEU A 138 1.89 2.71 -6.78
N SER A 139 3.22 2.79 -6.91
CA SER A 139 4.19 2.38 -5.89
C SER A 139 4.81 3.55 -5.11
N LEU A 140 4.68 4.79 -5.61
CA LEU A 140 5.22 5.98 -4.97
C LEU A 140 4.34 6.41 -3.79
N ARG A 141 4.98 6.84 -2.70
CA ARG A 141 4.29 7.39 -1.53
C ARG A 141 4.90 8.72 -1.11
N LYS A 142 4.05 9.68 -0.78
CA LYS A 142 4.47 10.93 -0.12
C LYS A 142 4.52 10.73 1.38
N GLU A 143 5.65 11.06 1.97
CA GLU A 143 5.85 11.07 3.41
C GLU A 143 6.32 12.46 3.85
N PHE A 144 5.84 12.90 5.01
CA PHE A 144 6.17 14.20 5.57
C PHE A 144 7.09 14.01 6.76
N TYR A 145 8.22 14.68 6.70
CA TYR A 145 9.27 14.60 7.71
C TYR A 145 9.45 15.96 8.37
N PRO A 146 9.43 16.04 9.72
CA PRO A 146 9.69 17.29 10.41
C PRO A 146 11.14 17.73 10.22
N PHE A 147 11.39 19.02 10.40
CA PHE A 147 12.75 19.55 10.42
C PHE A 147 13.60 18.80 11.47
N ASP A 148 14.87 18.55 11.15
CA ASP A 148 15.84 17.78 11.94
C ASP A 148 15.54 16.28 12.08
N SER A 149 14.65 15.73 11.25
CA SER A 149 14.48 14.27 11.17
C SER A 149 15.59 13.60 10.38
N ILE A 150 16.10 12.49 10.94
CA ILE A 150 17.13 11.67 10.30
C ILE A 150 16.42 10.71 9.34
N LEU A 151 16.54 10.95 8.03
CA LEU A 151 15.96 10.07 7.00
C LEU A 151 16.74 8.76 6.85
N ILE A 152 18.08 8.84 6.84
CA ILE A 152 18.98 7.69 6.63
C ILE A 152 20.21 7.90 7.51
N ARG A 153 20.69 6.83 8.16
CA ARG A 153 21.95 6.84 8.91
C ARG A 153 23.09 6.30 8.06
N GLN A 154 24.23 6.98 8.10
CA GLN A 154 25.43 6.53 7.41
C GLN A 154 25.86 5.15 7.94
N GLY A 155 26.06 4.19 7.03
CA GLY A 155 26.45 2.82 7.37
C GLY A 155 25.27 1.85 7.48
N GLU A 156 24.02 2.32 7.43
CA GLU A 156 22.86 1.45 7.29
C GLU A 156 22.63 1.07 5.81
N PRO A 157 22.17 -0.17 5.54
CA PRO A 157 21.83 -0.57 4.18
C PRO A 157 20.67 0.28 3.67
N ALA A 158 20.83 0.88 2.48
CA ALA A 158 19.77 1.64 1.84
C ALA A 158 18.62 0.69 1.43
N SER A 159 17.45 0.86 2.07
CA SER A 159 16.27 0.04 1.82
C SER A 159 15.31 0.66 0.79
N ALA A 160 15.42 1.97 0.54
CA ALA A 160 14.53 2.71 -0.34
C ALA A 160 15.24 3.86 -1.05
N LEU A 161 14.59 4.38 -2.08
CA LEU A 161 15.06 5.51 -2.88
C LEU A 161 14.13 6.70 -2.62
N TYR A 162 14.71 7.82 -2.22
CA TYR A 162 13.99 8.98 -1.74
C TYR A 162 14.15 10.14 -2.71
N PHE A 163 13.04 10.75 -3.10
CA PHE A 163 13.01 12.01 -3.85
C PHE A 163 12.56 13.13 -2.93
N ILE A 164 13.38 14.16 -2.79
CA ILE A 164 13.07 15.31 -1.95
C ILE A 164 12.23 16.29 -2.78
N LEU A 165 10.98 16.52 -2.35
CA LEU A 165 10.12 17.55 -2.88
C LEU A 165 10.20 18.78 -1.98
N SER A 166 10.81 19.85 -2.48
CA SER A 166 10.74 21.16 -1.84
C SER A 166 9.57 21.92 -2.43
N SER A 167 8.42 21.96 -1.73
CA SER A 167 7.47 23.05 -1.97
C SER A 167 7.89 24.21 -1.10
N SER A 168 8.53 25.21 -1.68
CA SER A 168 8.76 26.47 -0.98
C SER A 168 7.40 27.02 -0.55
N GLY A 169 7.11 26.95 0.76
CA GLY A 169 6.01 27.71 1.34
C GLY A 169 6.30 29.19 1.11
N SER A 170 5.48 29.82 0.27
CA SER A 170 5.25 31.26 0.27
C SER A 170 6.49 32.15 0.10
N SER A 171 6.92 32.36 -1.15
CA SER A 171 7.54 33.65 -1.51
C SER A 171 6.47 34.74 -1.44
N CYS A 172 6.15 35.22 -0.25
CA CYS A 172 5.40 36.46 -0.07
C CYS A 172 6.35 37.62 -0.38
N SER A 173 6.44 38.00 -1.65
CA SER A 173 7.06 39.26 -2.08
C SER A 173 6.25 40.41 -1.50
N SER A 174 6.62 40.85 -0.31
CA SER A 174 6.05 42.04 0.31
C SER A 174 6.64 43.25 -0.42
N SER A 175 5.92 43.77 -1.40
CA SER A 175 6.14 45.12 -1.91
C SER A 175 5.74 46.11 -0.81
N SER A 176 6.67 46.44 0.09
CA SER A 176 6.49 47.52 1.05
C SER A 176 6.87 48.85 0.40
N SER A 177 5.86 49.52 -0.16
CA SER A 177 5.86 50.97 -0.31
C SER A 177 5.89 51.64 1.06
N SER A 178 6.62 52.75 1.12
CA SER A 178 6.92 53.61 2.26
C SER A 178 5.66 54.17 2.95
N GLY A 179 5.67 54.21 4.29
CA GLY A 179 4.79 55.12 5.03
C GLY A 179 4.40 54.71 6.46
N SER A 180 5.07 55.33 7.44
CA SER A 180 4.51 55.84 8.71
C SER A 180 4.15 54.88 9.87
N SER A 181 4.99 55.01 10.89
CA SER A 181 4.84 54.79 12.34
C SER A 181 3.44 54.55 12.92
N ARG A 182 3.31 53.47 13.72
CA ARG A 182 2.62 53.49 15.03
C ARG A 182 2.83 52.16 15.79
N SER A 183 3.33 52.28 17.02
CA SER A 183 3.52 51.20 17.99
C SER A 183 2.18 50.66 18.52
N SER A 184 2.06 49.33 18.63
CA SER A 184 1.28 48.67 19.68
C SER A 184 1.52 47.17 19.74
N THR A 185 2.07 46.74 20.88
CA THR A 185 1.86 45.46 21.60
C THR A 185 2.03 44.12 20.86
N ILE A 186 3.13 43.45 21.23
CA ILE A 186 3.46 42.06 20.94
C ILE A 186 2.51 41.15 21.74
N SER A 187 1.57 40.51 21.05
CA SER A 187 1.01 39.23 21.47
C SER A 187 1.59 38.17 20.54
N SER A 188 2.58 37.45 21.04
CA SER A 188 3.27 36.35 20.38
C SER A 188 2.34 35.13 20.26
N SER A 189 1.57 35.10 19.17
CA SER A 189 0.99 33.87 18.63
C SER A 189 2.05 33.24 17.75
N SER A 190 2.85 32.34 18.31
CA SER A 190 3.80 31.52 17.55
C SER A 190 3.03 30.55 16.66
N SER A 191 2.64 31.03 15.48
CA SER A 191 2.30 30.17 14.35
C SER A 191 3.60 29.56 13.84
N SER A 192 4.01 28.44 14.46
CA SER A 192 5.10 27.63 13.93
C SER A 192 4.67 27.13 12.55
N ILE A 193 5.17 27.79 11.52
CA ILE A 193 5.22 27.25 10.17
C ILE A 193 6.08 26.00 10.31
N GLU A 194 5.45 24.83 10.39
CA GLU A 194 6.19 23.58 10.36
C GLU A 194 6.78 23.46 8.95
N ASP A 195 8.07 23.80 8.81
CA ASP A 195 8.87 23.50 7.62
C ASP A 195 8.95 21.98 7.46
N LYS A 196 7.91 21.39 6.85
CA LYS A 196 7.83 19.97 6.56
C LYS A 196 8.51 19.71 5.23
N VAL A 197 9.47 18.80 5.22
CA VAL A 197 10.05 18.29 3.98
C VAL A 197 9.14 17.18 3.47
N VAL A 198 8.67 17.32 2.24
CA VAL A 198 7.91 16.27 1.56
C VAL A 198 8.92 15.37 0.89
N VAL A 199 8.96 14.10 1.29
CA VAL A 199 9.83 13.10 0.68
C VAL A 199 8.93 12.11 -0.04
N VAL A 200 9.13 11.97 -1.34
CA VAL A 200 8.51 10.88 -2.09
C VAL A 200 9.41 9.67 -1.91
N VAL A 201 8.92 8.69 -1.16
CA VAL A 201 9.55 7.39 -1.03
C VAL A 201 9.10 6.56 -2.21
N VAL A 202 10.05 6.16 -3.02
CA VAL A 202 9.80 5.07 -3.95
C VAL A 202 9.95 3.80 -3.15
N VAL A 203 8.87 3.02 -3.05
CA VAL A 203 8.93 1.66 -2.51
C VAL A 203 9.63 0.77 -3.55
N VAL A 204 10.93 1.02 -3.71
CA VAL A 204 11.84 0.44 -4.71
C VAL A 204 11.99 -1.07 -4.51
N VAL A 205 11.74 -1.58 -3.31
CA VAL A 205 11.92 -3.01 -3.03
C VAL A 205 11.00 -3.87 -3.88
N VAL A 206 9.73 -3.50 -4.10
CA VAL A 206 8.83 -4.35 -4.91
C VAL A 206 9.26 -4.35 -6.37
N VAL A 207 9.58 -3.18 -6.94
CA VAL A 207 9.97 -3.09 -8.35
C VAL A 207 11.34 -3.73 -8.59
N VAL A 208 12.32 -3.51 -7.72
CA VAL A 208 13.65 -4.15 -7.85
C VAL A 208 13.56 -5.64 -7.60
N VAL A 209 12.80 -6.12 -6.61
CA VAL A 209 12.60 -7.55 -6.40
C VAL A 209 11.89 -8.16 -7.60
N VAL A 210 10.84 -7.54 -8.13
CA VAL A 210 10.14 -8.04 -9.32
C VAL A 210 11.06 -8.06 -10.54
N VAL A 211 11.81 -6.98 -10.79
CA VAL A 211 12.76 -6.91 -11.93
C VAL A 211 13.88 -7.93 -11.77
N VAL A 212 14.48 -8.06 -10.57
CA VAL A 212 15.53 -9.04 -10.29
C VAL A 212 14.98 -10.46 -10.44
N VAL A 213 13.80 -10.75 -9.91
CA VAL A 213 13.15 -12.08 -10.05
C VAL A 213 12.88 -12.38 -11.52
N VAL A 214 12.33 -11.43 -12.29
CA VAL A 214 12.06 -11.60 -13.72
C VAL A 214 13.36 -11.82 -14.49
N VAL A 215 14.41 -11.04 -14.24
CA VAL A 215 15.71 -11.19 -14.89
C VAL A 215 16.33 -12.55 -14.56
N VAL A 216 16.30 -12.96 -13.29
CA VAL A 216 16.81 -14.27 -12.87
C VAL A 216 16.04 -15.40 -13.55
N VAL A 217 14.70 -15.33 -13.59
CA VAL A 217 13.86 -16.32 -14.28
C VAL A 217 14.18 -16.38 -15.77
N VAL A 218 14.32 -15.24 -16.44
CA VAL A 218 14.66 -15.19 -17.87
C VAL A 218 16.05 -15.79 -18.13
N VAL A 219 17.05 -15.45 -17.33
CA VAL A 219 18.41 -16.00 -17.46
C VAL A 219 18.39 -17.52 -17.25
N VAL A 220 17.69 -18.00 -16.22
CA VAL A 220 17.56 -19.44 -15.96
C VAL A 220 16.88 -20.15 -17.13
N LEU A 221 15.80 -19.59 -17.68
CA LEU A 221 15.11 -20.17 -18.84
C LEU A 221 16.01 -20.24 -20.07
N VAL A 222 16.77 -19.18 -20.39
CA VAL A 222 17.70 -19.17 -21.52
C VAL A 222 18.77 -20.25 -21.37
N VAL A 223 19.38 -20.35 -20.18
CA VAL A 223 20.40 -21.37 -19.88
C VAL A 223 19.83 -22.78 -20.00
N VAL A 224 18.62 -23.03 -19.47
CA VAL A 224 17.97 -24.34 -19.56
C VAL A 224 17.68 -24.71 -21.01
N VAL A 225 17.13 -23.79 -21.81
CA VAL A 225 16.85 -24.02 -23.24
C VAL A 225 18.15 -24.32 -24.00
N GLU A 226 19.23 -23.60 -23.72
CA GLU A 226 20.52 -23.82 -24.38
C GLU A 226 21.15 -25.18 -24.02
N ILE A 227 20.99 -25.63 -22.77
CA ILE A 227 21.44 -26.96 -22.33
C ILE A 227 20.63 -28.06 -22.99
N VAL A 228 19.30 -27.95 -23.01
CA VAL A 228 18.42 -28.95 -23.64
C VAL A 228 18.70 -29.05 -25.14
N SER A 229 18.91 -27.93 -25.82
CA SER A 229 19.25 -27.88 -27.25
C SER A 229 20.61 -28.53 -27.59
N LYS A 230 21.55 -28.58 -26.63
CA LYS A 230 22.85 -29.26 -26.81
C LYS A 230 22.81 -30.75 -26.48
N VAL A 231 21.77 -31.22 -25.80
CA VAL A 231 21.64 -32.61 -25.33
C VAL A 231 20.75 -33.47 -26.25
N VAL A 232 19.88 -32.86 -27.05
CA VAL A 232 19.03 -33.50 -28.07
C VAL A 232 19.70 -33.46 -29.43
#